data_AF-A0AAE9T0E6-F1
#
_entry.id   AF-A0AAE9T0E6-F1
#
_cell.length_a   1.000
_cell.length_b   1.000
_cell.length_c   1.000
_cell.angle_alpha   90.00
_cell.angle_beta   90.00
_cell.angle_gamma   90.00
#
_symmetry.space_group_name_H-M   'P 1'
#
loop_
_entity.id
_entity.type
_entity.pdbx_description
1 polymer ?
#
loop_
_entity_poly.entity_id
_entity_poly.type
_entity_poly.pdbx_seq_one_letter_code
_entity_poly.pdbx_strand_id
1 'polypeptide(L)'
;MIFQFNDFTPWSPFIFVGLFVVFSYLLNQPRQYLADRGERVSWNEYIARFFVAVYAVVGVLIFLSPLSLFERMSLLLFLGFMLQLSVIDALSGWLPIEYTRAASLAGMVATLGRGDMDAFVVLGAMAAMAGIGILFAVARFYFNLRAQRDVLGLGDVWLSVAIAAWCGWSDTLLALMMGVMGFVIWHACSRCQRKEGPLGPWLCAGTLLVLINRVFNPVVVW
;
A
#
# COMPACT_ATOMS: atom_id res chain seq x y z
N MET A 1 12.49 -2.08 -23.42
CA MET A 1 11.67 -2.74 -22.39
C MET A 1 10.31 -3.02 -23.04
N ILE A 2 10.03 -4.26 -23.42
CA ILE A 2 8.77 -4.65 -24.07
C ILE A 2 7.84 -5.12 -22.96
N PHE A 3 6.80 -4.35 -22.66
CA PHE A 3 5.77 -4.78 -21.72
C PHE A 3 5.08 -6.02 -22.29
N GLN A 4 5.22 -7.16 -21.63
CA GLN A 4 4.48 -8.37 -21.99
C GLN A 4 3.10 -8.30 -21.34
N PHE A 5 2.07 -8.18 -22.17
CA PHE A 5 0.68 -8.20 -21.74
C PHE A 5 0.04 -9.53 -22.11
N ASN A 6 -0.89 -10.00 -21.28
CA ASN A 6 -1.68 -11.20 -21.55
C ASN A 6 -2.83 -10.90 -22.55
N ASP A 7 -3.50 -11.95 -23.03
CA ASP A 7 -4.61 -11.94 -23.99
C ASP A 7 -5.84 -11.14 -23.54
N PHE A 8 -5.87 -10.70 -22.27
CA PHE A 8 -6.92 -9.86 -21.70
C PHE A 8 -6.80 -8.37 -22.04
N THR A 9 -5.75 -7.96 -22.77
CA THR A 9 -5.53 -6.56 -23.21
C THR A 9 -6.76 -5.88 -23.84
N PRO A 10 -7.52 -6.50 -24.79
CA PRO A 10 -8.72 -5.87 -25.36
C PRO A 10 -9.86 -5.68 -24.35
N TRP A 11 -9.86 -6.41 -23.23
CA TRP A 11 -10.88 -6.32 -22.17
C TRP A 11 -10.52 -5.33 -21.07
N SER A 12 -9.36 -4.67 -21.16
CA SER A 12 -8.90 -3.66 -20.20
C SER A 12 -9.92 -2.59 -19.81
N PRO A 13 -10.75 -2.01 -20.72
CA PRO A 13 -11.75 -1.02 -20.29
C PRO A 13 -12.86 -1.63 -19.41
N PHE A 14 -13.27 -2.88 -19.69
CA PHE A 14 -14.28 -3.57 -18.88
C PHE A 14 -13.71 -3.96 -17.51
N ILE A 15 -12.45 -4.41 -17.47
CA ILE A 15 -11.74 -4.71 -16.23
C ILE A 15 -11.59 -3.44 -15.39
N PHE A 16 -11.25 -2.30 -16.01
CA PHE A 16 -11.16 -1.02 -15.32
C PHE A 16 -12.50 -0.64 -14.67
N VAL A 17 -13.60 -0.71 -15.40
CA VAL A 17 -14.94 -0.41 -14.86
C VAL A 17 -15.30 -1.34 -13.71
N GLY A 18 -15.05 -2.65 -13.86
CA GLY A 18 -15.28 -3.63 -12.81
C GLY A 18 -14.48 -3.32 -11.54
N LEU A 19 -13.17 -3.09 -11.67
CA LEU A 19 -12.29 -2.73 -10.55
C LEU A 19 -12.68 -1.38 -9.94
N PHE A 20 -13.07 -0.40 -10.74
CA PHE A 20 -13.53 0.90 -10.26
C PHE A 20 -14.77 0.75 -9.38
N VAL A 21 -15.73 -0.08 -9.77
CA VAL A 21 -16.94 -0.36 -8.98
C VAL A 21 -16.58 -1.09 -7.68
N VAL A 22 -15.75 -2.14 -7.76
CA VAL A 22 -15.32 -2.92 -6.59
C VAL A 22 -14.55 -2.05 -5.60
N PHE A 23 -13.59 -1.26 -6.06
CA PHE A 23 -12.81 -0.36 -5.23
C PHE A 23 -13.65 0.78 -4.68
N SER A 24 -14.62 1.32 -5.43
CA SER A 24 -15.59 2.28 -4.90
C SER A 24 -16.41 1.68 -3.75
N TYR A 25 -16.82 0.42 -3.87
CA TYR A 25 -17.54 -0.28 -2.81
C TYR A 25 -16.66 -0.54 -1.58
N LEU A 26 -15.43 -1.02 -1.77
CA LEU A 26 -14.46 -1.20 -0.68
C LEU A 26 -14.15 0.09 0.06
N LEU A 27 -14.27 1.23 -0.62
CA LEU A 27 -14.07 2.55 -0.05
C LEU A 27 -15.23 3.02 0.84
N ASN A 28 -16.42 2.43 0.71
CA ASN A 28 -17.53 2.74 1.60
C ASN A 28 -17.32 2.17 3.02
N GLN A 29 -16.57 1.07 3.17
CA GLN A 29 -16.24 0.50 4.47
C GLN A 29 -15.43 1.45 5.37
N PRO A 30 -14.27 1.99 4.95
CA PRO A 30 -13.51 2.93 5.78
C PRO A 30 -14.28 4.24 6.00
N ARG A 31 -15.14 4.67 5.06
CA ARG A 31 -16.03 5.82 5.26
C ARG A 31 -17.01 5.60 6.42
N GLN A 32 -17.69 4.45 6.44
CA GLN A 32 -18.63 4.11 7.52
C GLN A 32 -17.89 4.00 8.85
N TYR A 33 -16.72 3.35 8.84
CA TYR A 33 -15.88 3.23 10.03
C TYR A 33 -15.47 4.60 10.64
N LEU A 34 -15.11 5.57 9.79
CA LEU A 34 -14.79 6.93 10.25
C LEU A 34 -16.05 7.71 10.69
N ALA A 35 -17.18 7.52 9.99
CA ALA A 35 -18.45 8.14 10.35
C ALA A 35 -18.96 7.67 11.73
N ASP A 36 -18.82 6.38 12.04
CA ASP A 36 -19.20 5.80 13.33
C ASP A 36 -18.38 6.36 14.50
N ARG A 37 -17.13 6.79 14.24
CA ARG A 37 -16.27 7.45 15.23
C ARG A 37 -16.53 8.96 15.37
N GLY A 38 -17.51 9.51 14.65
CA GLY A 38 -17.90 10.91 14.76
C GLY A 38 -16.95 11.90 14.10
N GLU A 39 -15.93 11.42 13.36
CA GLU A 39 -15.11 12.28 12.51
C GLU A 39 -15.94 12.68 11.28
N ARG A 40 -16.59 13.85 11.37
CA ARG A 40 -17.30 14.45 10.22
C ARG A 40 -16.29 14.95 9.20
N VAL A 41 -15.68 14.03 8.46
CA VAL A 41 -14.78 14.38 7.37
C VAL A 41 -15.62 14.74 6.16
N SER A 42 -15.63 16.02 5.80
CA SER A 42 -16.22 16.52 4.55
C SER A 42 -15.34 16.08 3.38
N TRP A 43 -15.50 14.82 2.97
CA TRP A 43 -14.68 14.28 1.91
C TRP A 43 -15.18 14.73 0.54
N ASN A 44 -14.28 15.34 -0.22
CA ASN A 44 -14.54 15.69 -1.61
C ASN A 44 -14.64 14.42 -2.47
N GLU A 45 -15.81 14.16 -3.06
CA GLU A 45 -16.04 13.02 -3.95
C GLU A 45 -15.03 12.96 -5.11
N TYR A 46 -14.54 14.10 -5.58
CA TYR A 46 -13.53 14.13 -6.64
C TYR A 46 -12.21 13.48 -6.20
N ILE A 47 -11.78 13.73 -4.97
CA ILE A 47 -10.56 13.13 -4.41
C ILE A 47 -10.79 11.62 -4.23
N ALA A 48 -11.97 11.20 -3.78
CA ALA A 48 -12.33 9.79 -3.69
C ALA A 48 -12.21 9.05 -5.01
N ARG A 49 -12.85 9.60 -6.05
CA ARG A 49 -12.82 9.00 -7.38
C ARG A 49 -11.42 9.00 -7.96
N PHE A 50 -10.60 10.00 -7.63
CA PHE A 50 -9.19 10.02 -8.03
C PHE A 50 -8.39 8.86 -7.41
N PHE A 51 -8.50 8.64 -6.08
CA PHE A 51 -7.86 7.49 -5.43
C PHE A 51 -8.35 6.16 -6.04
N VAL A 52 -9.66 5.99 -6.19
CA VAL A 52 -10.23 4.79 -6.84
C VAL A 52 -9.67 4.61 -8.25
N ALA A 53 -9.62 5.67 -9.05
CA ALA A 53 -9.13 5.61 -10.43
C ALA A 53 -7.66 5.20 -10.49
N VAL A 54 -6.80 5.81 -9.67
CA VAL A 54 -5.36 5.46 -9.60
C VAL A 54 -5.19 3.99 -9.25
N TYR A 55 -5.86 3.51 -8.20
CA TYR A 55 -5.78 2.11 -7.80
C TYR A 55 -6.40 1.19 -8.86
N ALA A 56 -7.50 1.56 -9.50
CA ALA A 56 -8.12 0.78 -10.57
C ALA A 56 -7.17 0.66 -11.79
N VAL A 57 -6.45 1.72 -12.16
CA VAL A 57 -5.43 1.66 -13.21
C VAL A 57 -4.33 0.66 -12.84
N VAL A 58 -3.81 0.73 -11.61
CA VAL A 58 -2.80 -0.24 -11.15
C VAL A 58 -3.36 -1.67 -11.14
N GLY A 59 -4.62 -1.84 -10.75
CA GLY A 59 -5.29 -3.14 -10.77
C GLY A 59 -5.44 -3.71 -12.18
N VAL A 60 -5.73 -2.87 -13.18
CA VAL A 60 -5.72 -3.27 -14.60
C VAL A 60 -4.33 -3.72 -15.02
N LEU A 61 -3.28 -2.96 -14.65
CA LEU A 61 -1.90 -3.34 -14.96
C LEU A 61 -1.53 -4.69 -14.36
N ILE A 62 -1.91 -4.96 -13.11
CA ILE A 62 -1.71 -6.26 -12.46
C ILE A 62 -2.49 -7.36 -13.18
N PHE A 63 -3.73 -7.09 -13.59
CA PHE A 63 -4.57 -8.07 -14.28
C PHE A 63 -3.99 -8.45 -15.65
N LEU A 64 -3.41 -7.48 -16.36
CA LEU A 64 -2.78 -7.66 -17.67
C LEU A 64 -1.39 -8.30 -17.61
N SER A 65 -0.81 -8.42 -16.42
CA SER A 65 0.52 -9.00 -16.23
C SER A 65 0.61 -10.48 -16.64
N PRO A 66 1.81 -11.00 -16.93
CA PRO A 66 2.00 -12.42 -17.25
C PRO A 66 2.04 -13.34 -16.03
N LEU A 67 1.65 -12.87 -14.83
CA LEU A 67 1.70 -13.65 -13.58
C LEU A 67 0.66 -14.77 -13.53
N SER A 68 0.83 -15.71 -12.60
CA SER A 68 -0.18 -16.75 -12.33
C SER A 68 -1.50 -16.14 -11.80
N LEU A 69 -2.62 -16.85 -11.96
CA LEU A 69 -3.93 -16.34 -11.50
C LEU A 69 -3.95 -16.08 -9.98
N PHE A 70 -3.33 -16.96 -9.20
CA PHE A 70 -3.22 -16.81 -7.75
C PHE A 70 -2.47 -15.54 -7.35
N GLU A 71 -1.35 -15.24 -8.01
CA GLU A 71 -0.57 -14.02 -7.77
C GLU A 71 -1.34 -12.77 -8.15
N ARG A 72 -2.07 -12.77 -9.28
CA ARG A 72 -2.92 -11.64 -9.67
C ARG A 72 -3.99 -11.36 -8.61
N MET A 73 -4.69 -12.39 -8.16
CA MET A 73 -5.78 -12.23 -7.18
C MET A 73 -5.25 -11.76 -5.82
N SER A 74 -4.11 -12.30 -5.37
CA SER A 74 -3.47 -11.88 -4.12
C SER A 74 -2.96 -10.43 -4.18
N LEU A 75 -2.39 -10.00 -5.31
CA LEU A 75 -1.98 -8.61 -5.50
C LEU A 75 -3.17 -7.65 -5.61
N LEU A 76 -4.29 -8.07 -6.19
CA LEU A 76 -5.53 -7.27 -6.19
C LEU A 76 -6.12 -7.14 -4.78
N LEU A 77 -6.05 -8.20 -3.97
CA LEU A 77 -6.44 -8.15 -2.56
C LEU A 77 -5.56 -7.14 -1.80
N PHE A 78 -4.24 -7.22 -1.98
CA PHE A 78 -3.28 -6.28 -1.41
C PHE A 78 -3.58 -4.84 -1.81
N LEU A 79 -3.89 -4.61 -3.09
CA LEU A 79 -4.24 -3.30 -3.62
C LEU A 79 -5.51 -2.73 -2.96
N GLY A 80 -6.50 -3.58 -2.67
CA GLY A 80 -7.69 -3.22 -1.92
C GLY A 80 -7.37 -2.76 -0.48
N PHE A 81 -6.51 -3.50 0.23
CA PHE A 81 -6.05 -3.08 1.57
C PHE A 81 -5.28 -1.76 1.52
N MET A 82 -4.38 -1.59 0.55
CA MET A 82 -3.60 -0.36 0.37
C MET A 82 -4.49 0.84 0.05
N LEU A 83 -5.57 0.65 -0.72
CA LEU A 83 -6.56 1.69 -0.97
C LEU A 83 -7.22 2.14 0.33
N GLN A 84 -7.71 1.19 1.13
CA GLN A 84 -8.37 1.49 2.41
C GLN A 84 -7.42 2.22 3.37
N LEU A 85 -6.20 1.72 3.54
CA LEU A 85 -5.20 2.31 4.42
C LEU A 85 -4.78 3.72 3.96
N SER A 86 -4.55 3.91 2.65
CA SER A 86 -4.19 5.23 2.11
C SER A 86 -5.30 6.26 2.33
N VAL A 87 -6.57 5.87 2.18
CA VAL A 87 -7.68 6.80 2.36
C VAL A 87 -7.89 7.09 3.84
N ILE A 88 -7.84 6.09 4.71
CA ILE A 88 -7.97 6.32 6.15
C ILE A 88 -6.89 7.30 6.62
N ASP A 89 -5.63 7.08 6.25
CA ASP A 89 -4.54 7.98 6.63
C ASP A 89 -4.73 9.40 6.07
N ALA A 90 -5.15 9.52 4.81
CA ALA A 90 -5.37 10.82 4.18
C ALA A 90 -6.48 11.63 4.87
N LEU A 91 -7.46 10.96 5.49
CA LEU A 91 -8.61 11.59 6.11
C LEU A 91 -8.39 11.91 7.60
N SER A 92 -7.92 10.94 8.38
CA SER A 92 -7.78 11.08 9.84
C SER A 92 -6.35 11.41 10.27
N GLY A 93 -5.34 11.18 9.43
CA GLY A 93 -3.92 11.20 9.81
C GLY A 93 -3.55 10.11 10.82
N TRP A 94 -4.42 9.12 11.01
CA TRP A 94 -4.22 8.02 11.94
C TRP A 94 -4.62 6.69 11.31
N LEU A 95 -3.74 5.70 11.43
CA LEU A 95 -3.95 4.36 10.89
C LEU A 95 -4.47 3.36 11.95
N PRO A 96 -5.63 2.73 11.74
CA PRO A 96 -6.13 1.69 12.62
C PRO A 96 -5.29 0.42 12.55
N ILE A 97 -5.03 -0.16 13.71
CA ILE A 97 -4.22 -1.37 13.82
C ILE A 97 -4.95 -2.59 13.26
N GLU A 98 -6.28 -2.55 13.24
CA GLU A 98 -7.14 -3.63 12.77
C GLU A 98 -6.94 -3.87 11.26
N TYR A 99 -6.91 -2.79 10.47
CA TYR A 99 -6.72 -2.87 9.02
C TYR A 99 -5.28 -3.23 8.64
N THR A 100 -4.30 -2.68 9.35
CA THR A 100 -2.87 -2.99 9.08
C THR A 100 -2.52 -4.43 9.46
N ARG A 101 -3.04 -4.94 10.57
CA ARG A 101 -2.88 -6.36 10.96
C ARG A 101 -3.60 -7.30 10.01
N ALA A 102 -4.82 -6.96 9.58
CA ALA A 102 -5.53 -7.76 8.59
C ALA A 102 -4.73 -7.86 7.28
N ALA A 103 -4.16 -6.73 6.82
CA ALA A 103 -3.30 -6.70 5.64
C ALA A 103 -2.04 -7.55 5.84
N SER A 104 -1.36 -7.47 6.99
CA SER A 104 -0.15 -8.27 7.22
C SER A 104 -0.44 -9.78 7.32
N LEU A 105 -1.53 -10.16 7.99
CA LEU A 105 -1.97 -11.56 8.09
C LEU A 105 -2.36 -12.12 6.72
N ALA A 106 -3.10 -11.34 5.91
CA ALA A 106 -3.44 -11.73 4.55
C ALA A 106 -2.17 -11.91 3.68
N GLY A 107 -1.13 -11.10 3.91
CA GLY A 107 0.17 -11.25 3.25
C GLY A 107 0.86 -12.56 3.62
N MET A 108 0.86 -12.94 4.90
CA MET A 108 1.38 -14.23 5.35
C MET A 108 0.59 -15.42 4.76
N VAL A 109 -0.74 -15.31 4.70
CA VAL A 109 -1.56 -16.36 4.08
C VAL A 109 -1.28 -16.44 2.58
N ALA A 110 -1.07 -15.31 1.92
CA ALA A 110 -0.72 -15.26 0.49
C ALA A 110 0.67 -15.88 0.23
N THR A 111 1.67 -15.66 1.09
CA THR A 111 2.99 -16.31 0.96
C THR A 111 2.90 -17.81 1.14
N LEU A 112 2.11 -18.30 2.11
CA LEU A 112 1.85 -19.74 2.30
C LEU A 112 1.09 -20.35 1.11
N GLY A 113 0.14 -19.62 0.55
CA GLY A 113 -0.68 -20.09 -0.58
C GLY A 113 0.05 -20.17 -1.91
N ARG A 114 1.24 -19.56 -2.06
CA ARG A 114 2.07 -19.69 -3.28
C ARG A 114 2.63 -21.10 -3.47
N GLY A 115 2.50 -22.00 -2.50
CA GLY A 115 2.96 -23.39 -2.60
C GLY A 115 4.45 -23.55 -2.34
N ASP A 116 5.19 -22.46 -2.22
CA ASP A 116 6.58 -22.42 -1.75
C ASP A 116 6.63 -22.63 -0.24
N MET A 117 6.33 -23.85 0.21
CA MET A 117 6.49 -24.31 1.61
C MET A 117 7.97 -24.44 2.00
N ASP A 118 8.88 -23.89 1.20
CA ASP A 118 10.27 -23.72 1.57
C ASP A 118 10.33 -22.82 2.78
N ALA A 119 10.77 -23.39 3.90
CA ALA A 119 10.92 -22.69 5.17
C ALA A 119 11.72 -21.38 5.02
N PHE A 120 12.61 -21.31 4.02
CA PHE A 120 13.37 -20.11 3.69
C PHE A 120 12.51 -18.93 3.21
N VAL A 121 11.45 -19.17 2.43
CA VAL A 121 10.57 -18.10 1.92
C VAL A 121 9.72 -17.52 3.05
N VAL A 122 9.14 -18.39 3.87
CA VAL A 122 8.34 -17.97 5.04
C VAL A 122 9.23 -17.27 6.07
N LEU A 123 10.41 -17.83 6.37
CA LEU A 123 11.38 -17.20 7.28
C LEU A 123 11.86 -15.86 6.73
N GLY A 124 12.09 -15.75 5.42
CA GLY A 124 12.45 -14.51 4.74
C GLY A 124 11.37 -13.44 4.86
N ALA A 125 10.10 -13.79 4.68
CA ALA A 125 8.97 -12.87 4.88
C ALA A 125 8.86 -12.41 6.34
N MET A 126 8.98 -13.33 7.31
CA MET A 126 8.97 -13.01 8.74
C MET A 126 10.16 -12.12 9.14
N ALA A 127 11.36 -12.45 8.66
CA ALA A 127 12.56 -11.65 8.87
C ALA A 127 12.42 -10.26 8.26
N ALA A 128 11.79 -10.16 7.08
CA ALA A 128 11.54 -8.88 6.44
C ALA A 128 10.57 -8.01 7.25
N MET A 129 9.46 -8.59 7.70
CA MET A 129 8.51 -7.92 8.59
C MET A 129 9.18 -7.46 9.89
N ALA A 130 9.97 -8.34 10.53
CA ALA A 130 10.65 -8.02 11.77
C ALA A 130 11.69 -6.91 11.58
N GLY A 131 12.56 -7.02 10.57
CA GLY A 131 13.62 -6.05 10.36
C GLY A 131 13.10 -4.68 9.90
N ILE A 132 12.07 -4.62 9.05
CA ILE A 132 11.45 -3.36 8.63
C ILE A 132 10.66 -2.74 9.78
N GLY A 133 9.96 -3.56 10.56
CA GLY A 133 9.29 -3.11 11.78
C GLY A 133 10.26 -2.52 12.80
N ILE A 134 11.39 -3.18 13.05
CA ILE A 134 12.45 -2.67 13.93
C ILE A 134 13.03 -1.37 13.37
N LEU A 135 13.34 -1.32 12.07
CA LEU A 135 13.89 -0.13 11.43
C LEU A 135 12.96 1.08 11.59
N PHE A 136 11.66 0.90 11.32
CA PHE A 136 10.67 1.96 11.47
C PHE A 136 10.38 2.31 12.94
N ALA A 137 10.45 1.34 13.86
CA ALA A 137 10.34 1.60 15.29
C ALA A 137 11.52 2.41 15.82
N VAL A 138 12.75 2.11 15.39
CA VAL A 138 13.96 2.87 15.72
C VAL A 138 13.88 4.28 15.13
N ALA A 139 13.47 4.40 13.86
CA ALA A 139 13.26 5.71 13.22
C ALA A 139 12.24 6.53 14.01
N ARG A 140 11.08 5.94 14.34
CA ARG A 140 10.07 6.57 15.19
C ARG A 140 10.66 7.04 16.51
N PHE A 141 11.37 6.17 17.23
CA PHE A 141 11.96 6.51 18.53
C PHE A 141 12.90 7.71 18.40
N TYR A 142 13.78 7.70 17.39
CA TYR A 142 14.72 8.78 17.12
C TYR A 142 14.01 10.11 16.79
N PHE A 143 13.02 10.08 15.88
CA PHE A 143 12.31 11.29 15.47
C PHE A 143 11.41 11.85 16.57
N ASN A 144 10.69 10.99 17.30
CA ASN A 144 9.82 11.44 18.40
C ASN A 144 10.66 11.99 19.57
N LEU A 145 11.82 11.38 19.86
CA LEU A 145 12.75 11.91 20.87
C LEU A 145 13.31 13.28 20.46
N ARG A 146 13.70 13.45 19.19
CA ARG A 146 14.25 14.71 18.69
C ARG A 146 13.21 15.82 18.60
N ALA A 147 11.98 15.49 18.22
CA ALA A 147 10.89 16.44 18.08
C ALA A 147 10.15 16.71 19.41
N GLN A 148 10.40 15.91 20.46
CA GLN A 148 9.71 15.94 21.76
C GLN A 148 8.18 15.87 21.62
N ARG A 149 7.71 15.25 20.54
CA ARG A 149 6.30 15.11 20.13
C ARG A 149 6.15 13.83 19.32
N ASP A 150 4.96 13.24 19.31
CA ASP A 150 4.66 12.10 18.45
C ASP A 150 4.49 12.58 16.99
N VAL A 151 5.59 12.57 16.24
CA VAL A 151 5.61 12.96 14.81
C VAL A 151 5.36 11.75 13.91
N LEU A 152 5.91 10.59 14.28
CA LEU A 152 5.68 9.33 13.56
C LEU A 152 4.65 8.48 14.30
N GLY A 153 3.58 8.12 13.60
CA GLY A 153 2.49 7.32 14.12
C GLY A 153 2.88 5.86 14.34
N LEU A 154 2.19 5.17 15.25
CA LEU A 154 2.32 3.70 15.36
C LEU A 154 1.80 3.03 14.09
N GLY A 155 0.77 3.63 13.50
CA GLY A 155 0.16 3.18 12.25
C GLY A 155 1.15 3.04 11.11
N ASP A 156 2.06 4.02 10.93
CA ASP A 156 3.06 4.00 9.87
C ASP A 156 4.05 2.84 9.99
N VAL A 157 4.41 2.47 11.23
CA VAL A 157 5.25 1.30 11.51
C VAL A 157 4.51 0.01 11.14
N TRP A 158 3.24 -0.10 11.49
CA TRP A 158 2.45 -1.27 11.11
C TRP A 158 2.15 -1.32 9.61
N LEU A 159 2.03 -0.18 8.95
CA LEU A 159 1.90 -0.08 7.50
C LEU A 159 3.16 -0.57 6.80
N SER A 160 4.35 -0.17 7.25
CA SER A 160 5.61 -0.65 6.66
C SER A 160 5.80 -2.16 6.86
N VAL A 161 5.40 -2.69 8.03
CA VAL A 161 5.35 -4.14 8.29
C VAL A 161 4.34 -4.85 7.39
N ALA A 162 3.17 -4.26 7.15
CA ALA A 162 2.20 -4.81 6.20
C ALA A 162 2.80 -4.85 4.80
N ILE A 163 3.40 -3.78 4.30
CA ILE A 163 4.07 -3.77 2.98
C ILE A 163 5.16 -4.84 2.91
N ALA A 164 5.97 -4.99 3.98
CA ALA A 164 7.00 -6.02 4.09
C ALA A 164 6.47 -7.45 3.93
N ALA A 165 5.27 -7.72 4.47
CA ALA A 165 4.64 -9.04 4.37
C ALA A 165 4.30 -9.44 2.92
N TRP A 166 4.03 -8.47 2.04
CA TRP A 166 3.62 -8.71 0.65
C TRP A 166 4.77 -8.60 -0.35
N CYS A 167 5.63 -7.59 -0.15
CA CYS A 167 6.68 -7.24 -1.10
C CYS A 167 8.02 -7.91 -0.78
N GLY A 168 8.28 -8.30 0.48
CA GLY A 168 9.59 -8.78 0.92
C GLY A 168 10.56 -7.64 1.24
N TRP A 169 11.83 -7.95 1.53
CA TRP A 169 12.78 -6.97 2.07
C TRP A 169 13.14 -5.83 1.10
N SER A 170 13.74 -6.16 -0.04
CA SER A 170 14.32 -5.20 -0.99
C SER A 170 13.25 -4.29 -1.60
N ASP A 171 12.16 -4.87 -2.08
CA ASP A 171 11.03 -4.14 -2.66
C ASP A 171 10.39 -3.19 -1.65
N THR A 172 10.28 -3.61 -0.38
CA THR A 172 9.70 -2.76 0.65
C THR A 172 10.62 -1.60 0.98
N LEU A 173 11.94 -1.80 1.08
CA LEU A 173 12.87 -0.68 1.26
C LEU A 173 12.78 0.33 0.13
N LEU A 174 12.74 -0.14 -1.12
CA LEU A 174 12.54 0.73 -2.29
C LEU A 174 11.20 1.47 -2.23
N ALA A 175 10.11 0.78 -1.87
CA ALA A 175 8.79 1.37 -1.76
C ALA A 175 8.74 2.46 -0.69
N LEU A 176 9.36 2.20 0.48
CA LEU A 176 9.43 3.15 1.58
C LEU A 176 10.31 4.35 1.21
N MET A 177 11.44 4.14 0.54
CA MET A 177 12.29 5.24 0.05
C MET A 177 11.54 6.12 -0.95
N MET A 178 10.87 5.52 -1.94
CA MET A 178 10.06 6.25 -2.92
C MET A 178 8.91 7.01 -2.26
N GLY A 179 8.24 6.39 -1.29
CA GLY A 179 7.16 7.04 -0.53
C GLY A 179 7.65 8.21 0.30
N VAL A 180 8.73 8.05 1.06
CA VAL A 180 9.32 9.13 1.86
C VAL A 180 9.83 10.27 0.97
N MET A 181 10.49 9.96 -0.15
CA MET A 181 10.90 11.00 -1.11
C MET A 181 9.70 11.75 -1.68
N GLY A 182 8.64 11.05 -2.07
CA GLY A 182 7.40 11.67 -2.52
C GLY A 182 6.81 12.60 -1.47
N PHE A 183 6.75 12.16 -0.21
CA PHE A 183 6.30 12.97 0.92
C PHE A 183 7.17 14.23 1.11
N VAL A 184 8.50 14.10 1.08
CA VAL A 184 9.43 15.23 1.23
C VAL A 184 9.29 16.23 0.09
N ILE A 185 9.21 15.77 -1.16
CA ILE A 185 9.02 16.65 -2.34
C ILE A 185 7.68 17.37 -2.23
N TRP A 186 6.61 16.63 -1.92
CA TRP A 186 5.29 17.23 -1.74
C TRP A 186 5.27 18.27 -0.63
N HIS A 187 5.88 17.96 0.52
CA HIS A 187 5.97 18.87 1.65
C HIS A 187 6.81 20.13 1.30
N ALA A 188 7.90 19.97 0.55
CA ALA A 188 8.74 21.09 0.09
C ALA A 188 8.02 21.98 -0.95
N CYS A 189 7.22 21.39 -1.84
CA CYS A 189 6.45 22.12 -2.85
C CYS A 189 5.15 22.73 -2.29
N SER A 190 4.61 22.19 -1.20
CA SER A 190 3.39 22.68 -0.56
C SER A 190 3.67 23.94 0.23
N ARG A 191 3.68 25.09 -0.47
CA ARG A 191 4.08 26.39 0.08
C ARG A 191 3.23 26.93 1.24
N CYS A 192 2.09 26.33 1.63
CA CYS A 192 1.16 27.00 2.54
C CYS A 192 0.23 26.18 3.47
N GLN A 193 0.23 24.84 3.56
CA GLN A 193 -0.74 24.19 4.48
C GLN A 193 -0.23 22.98 5.27
N ARG A 194 -0.46 23.09 6.59
CA ARG A 194 -0.30 22.15 7.72
C ARG A 194 1.13 21.84 8.16
N LYS A 195 1.33 21.89 9.49
CA LYS A 195 2.56 21.49 10.19
C LYS A 195 2.81 19.97 10.11
N GLU A 196 1.78 19.21 9.76
CA GLU A 196 1.75 17.75 9.77
C GLU A 196 0.96 17.29 8.55
N GLY A 197 1.50 16.32 7.80
CA GLY A 197 0.88 15.76 6.59
C GLY A 197 0.80 14.23 6.71
N PRO A 198 -0.20 13.59 6.08
CA PRO A 198 -0.39 12.15 6.15
C PRO A 198 0.73 11.44 5.37
N LEU A 199 1.49 10.58 6.04
CA LEU A 199 2.63 9.87 5.47
C LEU A 199 2.20 8.57 4.77
N GLY A 200 1.12 7.95 5.22
CA GLY A 200 0.56 6.70 4.71
C GLY A 200 0.25 6.70 3.21
N PRO A 201 -0.43 7.72 2.62
CA PRO A 201 -0.73 7.73 1.20
C PRO A 201 0.53 7.73 0.33
N TRP A 202 1.59 8.37 0.81
CA TRP A 202 2.86 8.42 0.11
C TRP A 202 3.60 7.09 0.18
N LEU A 203 3.58 6.40 1.34
CA LEU A 203 4.09 5.03 1.45
C LEU A 203 3.32 4.06 0.53
N CYS A 204 1.99 4.18 0.49
CA CYS A 204 1.17 3.41 -0.43
C CYS A 204 1.51 3.72 -1.89
N ALA A 205 1.66 5.00 -2.26
CA ALA A 205 2.05 5.38 -3.62
C ALA A 205 3.42 4.83 -4.03
N GLY A 206 4.41 4.87 -3.14
CA GLY A 206 5.72 4.22 -3.36
C GLY A 206 5.59 2.72 -3.57
N THR A 207 4.70 2.07 -2.82
CA THR A 207 4.38 0.64 -2.96
C THR A 207 3.73 0.34 -4.31
N LEU A 208 2.81 1.18 -4.80
CA LEU A 208 2.21 1.02 -6.13
C LEU A 208 3.27 1.07 -7.24
N LEU A 209 4.23 1.99 -7.15
CA LEU A 209 5.31 2.11 -8.14
C LEU A 209 6.20 0.87 -8.17
N VAL A 210 6.60 0.38 -7.00
CA VAL A 210 7.39 -0.86 -6.89
C VAL A 210 6.59 -2.05 -7.40
N LEU A 211 5.29 -2.13 -7.09
CA LEU A 211 4.43 -3.20 -7.56
C LEU A 211 4.33 -3.24 -9.08
N ILE A 212 4.13 -2.09 -9.74
CA ILE A 212 4.15 -1.99 -11.20
C ILE A 212 5.49 -2.48 -11.75
N ASN A 213 6.61 -2.04 -11.16
CA ASN A 213 7.93 -2.47 -11.61
C ASN A 213 8.13 -3.98 -11.46
N ARG A 214 7.76 -4.57 -10.32
CA ARG A 214 7.86 -6.01 -10.07
C ARG A 214 7.05 -6.83 -11.08
N VAL A 215 5.86 -6.36 -11.41
CA VAL A 215 4.92 -7.04 -12.29
C VAL A 215 5.41 -7.07 -13.75
N PHE A 216 6.12 -6.02 -14.21
CA PHE A 216 6.59 -5.91 -15.60
C PHE A 216 8.08 -6.15 -15.81
N ASN A 217 8.90 -6.08 -14.77
CA ASN A 217 10.31 -6.45 -14.78
C ASN A 217 10.58 -7.57 -13.75
N PRO A 218 10.10 -8.80 -14.01
CA PRO A 218 10.40 -9.95 -13.15
C PRO A 218 11.90 -10.32 -13.13
N VAL A 219 12.73 -9.66 -13.97
CA VAL A 219 14.17 -9.92 -14.11
C VAL A 219 15.00 -9.23 -13.00
N VAL A 220 14.43 -8.29 -12.25
CA VAL A 220 15.10 -7.65 -11.10
C VAL A 220 14.68 -8.36 -9.81
N VAL A 221 14.98 -9.65 -9.72
CA VAL A 221 14.92 -10.40 -8.45
C VAL A 221 16.33 -10.92 -8.19
N TRP A 222 17.21 -10.02 -7.76
CA TRP A 222 18.48 -10.30 -7.08
C TRP A 222 18.75 -9.18 -6.07
#